data_AF-A0A081NLH9-F1
#
_entry.id   AF-A0A081NLH9-F1
#
_cell.length_a   1.000
_cell.length_b   1.000
_cell.length_c   1.000
_cell.angle_alpha   90.00
_cell.angle_beta   90.00
_cell.angle_gamma   90.00
#
_symmetry.space_group_name_H-M   'P 1'
#
loop_
_entity.id
_entity.type
_entity.pdbx_description
1 polymer ?
#
loop_
_entity_poly.entity_id
_entity_poly.type
_entity_poly.pdbx_seq_one_letter_code
_entity_poly.pdbx_strand_id
1 'polypeptide(L)'
;MNDDTVKKLALMIAANCTRNSVLDDAVKTKAVSEEQMNQFNHQMSNRIYTFLTYLLNKPAEEYSVMIEELSKNYPEAWALPNLDQSLMNAVAKSSPPSLPH
;
A
#
# COMPACT_ATOMS: atom_id res chain seq x y z
N MET A 1 -11.79 -12.78 3.74
CA MET A 1 -11.84 -11.52 4.55
C MET A 1 -13.04 -10.71 4.07
N ASN A 2 -13.75 -9.92 4.90
CA ASN A 2 -14.86 -9.12 4.37
C ASN A 2 -14.35 -7.94 3.53
N ASP A 3 -15.14 -7.49 2.58
CA ASP A 3 -14.77 -6.48 1.58
C ASP A 3 -14.33 -5.15 2.22
N ASP A 4 -15.11 -4.67 3.21
CA ASP A 4 -14.82 -3.44 3.92
C ASP A 4 -13.48 -3.48 4.67
N THR A 5 -13.08 -4.64 5.19
CA THR A 5 -11.78 -4.82 5.84
C THR A 5 -10.67 -4.69 4.80
N VAL A 6 -10.84 -5.23 3.59
CA VAL A 6 -9.83 -5.13 2.52
C VAL A 6 -9.70 -3.69 2.03
N LYS A 7 -10.82 -2.96 1.87
CA LYS A 7 -10.82 -1.53 1.54
C LYS A 7 -10.11 -0.69 2.59
N LYS A 8 -10.42 -0.90 3.87
CA LYS A 8 -9.75 -0.21 4.98
C LYS A 8 -8.26 -0.52 5.03
N LEU A 9 -7.89 -1.79 4.83
CA LEU A 9 -6.50 -2.22 4.78
C LEU A 9 -5.75 -1.52 3.62
N ALA A 10 -6.34 -1.47 2.44
CA ALA A 10 -5.75 -0.79 1.29
C ALA A 10 -5.51 0.71 1.55
N LEU A 11 -6.49 1.38 2.16
CA LEU A 11 -6.37 2.79 2.52
C LEU A 11 -5.28 3.01 3.58
N MET A 12 -5.20 2.16 4.60
CA MET A 12 -4.14 2.24 5.62
C MET A 12 -2.76 2.05 5.01
N ILE A 13 -2.56 1.05 4.13
CA ILE A 13 -1.27 0.82 3.47
C ILE A 13 -0.92 2.05 2.61
N ALA A 14 -1.84 2.52 1.76
CA ALA A 14 -1.62 3.69 0.93
C ALA A 14 -1.19 4.91 1.75
N ALA A 15 -1.93 5.22 2.82
CA ALA A 15 -1.62 6.37 3.67
C ALA A 15 -0.25 6.26 4.35
N ASN A 16 0.18 5.06 4.75
CA ASN A 16 1.50 4.86 5.37
C ASN A 16 2.65 4.90 4.34
N CYS A 17 2.37 4.64 3.06
CA CYS A 17 3.37 4.73 2.00
C CYS A 17 3.50 6.13 1.40
N THR A 18 2.43 6.92 1.39
CA THR A 18 2.45 8.25 0.75
C THR A 18 2.74 9.39 1.71
N ARG A 19 2.32 9.29 2.97
CA ARG A 19 2.62 10.30 4.00
C ARG A 19 4.09 10.27 4.39
N ASN A 20 4.61 11.44 4.74
CA ASN A 20 6.01 11.68 5.09
C ASN A 20 6.99 11.19 4.02
N SER A 21 6.54 11.11 2.77
CA SER A 21 7.38 10.75 1.63
C SER A 21 7.86 11.99 0.90
N VAL A 22 8.73 11.79 -0.09
CA VAL A 22 9.17 12.86 -1.02
C VAL A 22 8.01 13.56 -1.72
N LEU A 23 6.82 12.95 -1.79
CA LEU A 23 5.63 13.56 -2.37
C LEU A 23 5.03 14.65 -1.47
N ASP A 24 5.10 14.50 -0.15
CA ASP A 24 4.64 15.54 0.76
C ASP A 24 5.50 16.81 0.64
N ASP A 25 6.81 16.64 0.44
CA ASP A 25 7.71 17.76 0.17
C ASP A 25 7.46 18.40 -1.19
N ALA A 26 7.06 17.61 -2.20
CA ALA A 26 6.65 18.12 -3.51
C ALA A 26 5.38 18.98 -3.43
N VAL A 27 4.43 18.64 -2.55
CA VAL A 27 3.25 19.48 -2.28
C VAL A 27 3.65 20.77 -1.54
N LYS A 28 4.50 20.69 -0.51
CA LYS A 28 4.99 21.87 0.23
C LYS A 28 5.70 22.88 -0.66
N THR A 29 6.46 22.38 -1.64
CA THR A 29 7.19 23.19 -2.62
C THR A 29 6.33 23.61 -3.83
N LYS A 30 5.05 23.23 -3.85
CA LYS A 30 4.09 23.45 -4.95
C LYS A 30 4.52 22.83 -6.29
N ALA A 31 5.44 21.86 -6.28
CA ALA A 31 5.80 21.07 -7.45
C ALA A 31 4.66 20.11 -7.86
N VAL A 32 3.80 19.74 -6.91
CA VAL A 32 2.57 18.98 -7.12
C VAL A 32 1.43 19.72 -6.40
N SER A 33 0.26 19.83 -7.04
CA SER A 33 -0.91 20.42 -6.39
C SER A 33 -1.57 19.46 -5.39
N GLU A 34 -2.33 20.00 -4.44
CA GLU A 34 -3.12 19.17 -3.52
C GLU A 34 -4.11 18.27 -4.26
N GLU A 35 -4.69 18.75 -5.36
CA GLU A 35 -5.59 17.96 -6.21
C GLU A 35 -4.85 16.78 -6.85
N GLN A 36 -3.66 17.01 -7.42
CA GLN A 36 -2.83 15.96 -7.98
C GLN A 36 -2.41 14.94 -6.92
N MET A 37 -2.07 15.39 -5.71
CA MET A 37 -1.74 14.51 -4.61
C MET A 37 -2.95 13.66 -4.17
N ASN A 38 -4.14 14.25 -4.12
CA ASN A 38 -5.37 13.51 -3.80
C ASN A 38 -5.71 12.48 -4.87
N GLN A 39 -5.57 12.83 -6.15
CA GLN A 39 -5.75 11.89 -7.26
C GLN A 39 -4.73 10.74 -7.17
N PHE A 40 -3.46 11.04 -6.90
CA PHE A 40 -2.42 10.03 -6.71
C PHE A 40 -2.74 9.09 -5.54
N ASN A 41 -3.10 9.64 -4.38
CA ASN A 41 -3.49 8.85 -3.20
C ASN A 41 -4.66 7.92 -3.51
N HIS A 42 -5.67 8.42 -4.24
CA HIS A 42 -6.84 7.63 -4.63
C HIS A 42 -6.48 6.50 -5.62
N GLN A 43 -5.63 6.79 -6.61
CA GLN A 43 -5.14 5.77 -7.54
C GLN A 43 -4.33 4.70 -6.82
N MET A 44 -3.45 5.10 -5.89
CA MET A 44 -2.65 4.18 -5.09
C MET A 44 -3.53 3.28 -4.22
N SER A 45 -4.50 3.85 -3.49
CA SER A 45 -5.43 3.06 -2.67
C SER A 45 -6.24 2.08 -3.50
N ASN A 46 -6.72 2.49 -4.69
CA ASN A 46 -7.49 1.62 -5.57
C ASN A 46 -6.63 0.47 -6.10
N ARG A 47 -5.37 0.73 -6.49
CA ARG A 47 -4.43 -0.31 -6.94
C ARG A 47 -4.14 -1.31 -5.83
N ILE A 48 -3.81 -0.84 -4.62
CA ILE A 48 -3.57 -1.72 -3.47
C ILE A 48 -4.82 -2.56 -3.15
N TYR A 49 -6.00 -1.96 -3.19
CA TYR A 49 -7.25 -2.69 -3.00
C TYR A 49 -7.44 -3.79 -4.04
N THR A 50 -7.15 -3.52 -5.32
CA THR A 50 -7.15 -4.55 -6.38
C THR A 50 -6.17 -5.67 -6.06
N PHE A 51 -4.91 -5.35 -5.72
CA PHE A 51 -3.91 -6.36 -5.36
C PHE A 51 -4.35 -7.24 -4.19
N LEU A 52 -4.84 -6.63 -3.12
CA LEU A 52 -5.32 -7.36 -1.94
C LEU A 52 -6.55 -8.21 -2.25
N THR A 53 -7.43 -7.74 -3.12
CA THR A 53 -8.62 -8.50 -3.55
C THR A 53 -8.20 -9.75 -4.32
N TYR A 54 -7.27 -9.64 -5.27
CA TYR A 54 -6.76 -10.79 -6.00
C TYR A 54 -5.99 -11.74 -5.10
N LEU A 55 -5.18 -11.22 -4.17
CA LEU A 55 -4.37 -12.05 -3.27
C LEU A 55 -5.23 -12.79 -2.22
N LEU A 56 -6.26 -12.15 -1.67
CA LEU A 56 -6.97 -12.65 -0.48
C LEU A 56 -8.33 -13.28 -0.81
N ASN A 57 -8.96 -12.89 -1.92
CA ASN A 57 -10.35 -13.23 -2.21
C ASN A 57 -10.56 -13.94 -3.56
N LYS A 58 -9.54 -14.00 -4.44
CA LYS A 58 -9.64 -14.66 -5.75
C LYS A 58 -8.95 -16.04 -5.75
N PRO A 59 -9.35 -16.94 -6.66
CA PRO A 59 -8.62 -18.18 -6.91
C PRO A 59 -7.16 -17.93 -7.27
N ALA A 60 -6.29 -18.89 -6.93
CA ALA A 60 -4.85 -18.77 -7.17
C ALA A 60 -4.50 -18.60 -8.66
N GLU A 61 -5.29 -19.17 -9.56
CA GLU A 61 -5.09 -19.01 -11.00
C GLU A 61 -5.31 -17.55 -11.44
N GLU A 62 -6.37 -16.89 -10.95
CA GLU A 62 -6.64 -15.48 -11.25
C GLU A 62 -5.52 -14.56 -10.72
N TYR A 63 -5.00 -14.84 -9.52
CA TYR A 63 -3.86 -14.12 -8.96
C TYR A 63 -2.60 -14.30 -9.81
N SER A 64 -2.33 -15.53 -10.27
CA SER A 64 -1.13 -15.85 -11.07
C SER A 64 -1.15 -15.11 -12.41
N VAL A 65 -2.30 -15.10 -13.10
CA VAL A 65 -2.48 -14.35 -14.37
C VAL A 65 -2.29 -12.85 -14.15
N MET A 66 -2.83 -12.29 -13.06
CA MET A 66 -2.64 -10.87 -12.74
C MET A 66 -1.15 -10.53 -12.54
N ILE A 67 -0.42 -11.35 -11.78
CA ILE A 67 1.02 -11.12 -11.52
C ILE A 67 1.83 -11.25 -12.82
N GLU A 68 1.53 -12.23 -13.66
CA GLU A 68 2.18 -12.39 -14.97
C GLU A 68 2.01 -11.14 -15.83
N GLU A 69 0.78 -10.63 -15.96
CA GLU A 69 0.52 -9.42 -16.75
C GLU A 69 1.24 -8.19 -16.19
N LEU A 70 1.24 -8.01 -14.88
CA LEU A 70 1.87 -6.86 -14.23
C LEU A 70 3.40 -6.95 -14.23
N SER A 71 3.96 -8.16 -14.25
CA SER A 71 5.41 -8.38 -14.34
C SER A 71 6.01 -7.84 -15.63
N LYS A 72 5.21 -7.67 -16.70
CA LYS A 72 5.65 -7.06 -17.96
C LYS A 72 6.10 -5.60 -17.81
N ASN A 73 5.61 -4.92 -16.77
CA ASN A 73 5.99 -3.54 -16.43
C ASN A 73 6.97 -3.50 -15.24
N TYR A 74 7.55 -4.65 -14.86
CA TYR A 74 8.45 -4.74 -13.74
C TYR A 74 9.75 -3.97 -14.03
N PRO A 75 10.10 -2.96 -13.22
CA PRO A 75 11.30 -2.18 -13.47
C PRO A 75 12.54 -2.96 -12.99
N GLU A 76 13.17 -3.71 -13.90
CA GLU A 76 14.35 -4.56 -13.61
C GLU A 76 15.52 -3.81 -12.95
N ALA A 77 15.62 -2.49 -13.19
CA ALA A 77 16.66 -1.65 -12.62
C ALA A 77 16.38 -1.21 -11.15
N TRP A 78 15.19 -1.48 -10.61
CA TRP A 78 14.86 -1.11 -9.23
C TRP A 78 15.38 -2.16 -8.25
N ALA A 79 15.93 -1.70 -7.14
CA ALA A 79 16.34 -2.59 -6.07
C ALA A 79 15.12 -3.32 -5.47
N LEU A 80 15.30 -4.60 -5.12
CA LEU A 80 14.29 -5.33 -4.36
C LEU A 80 14.04 -4.65 -3.00
N PRO A 81 12.78 -4.62 -2.53
CA PRO A 81 12.46 -3.96 -1.28
C PRO A 81 13.04 -4.72 -0.08
N ASN A 82 13.45 -3.96 0.94
CA ASN A 82 13.73 -4.49 2.27
C ASN A 82 12.57 -4.15 3.21
N LEU A 83 12.50 -4.83 4.37
CA LEU A 83 11.54 -4.46 5.41
C LEU A 83 11.84 -3.05 5.92
N ASP A 84 10.80 -2.21 6.00
CA ASP A 84 10.92 -0.86 6.57
C ASP A 84 11.05 -0.94 8.09
N GLN A 85 12.25 -0.66 8.59
CA GLN A 85 12.54 -0.74 10.03
C GLN A 85 11.77 0.29 10.85
N SER A 86 11.45 1.47 10.28
CA SER A 86 10.69 2.50 10.98
C SER A 86 9.25 2.04 11.21
N LEU A 87 8.64 1.42 10.21
CA LEU A 87 7.31 0.81 10.31
C LEU A 87 7.31 -0.33 11.34
N MET A 88 8.29 -1.23 11.26
CA MET A 88 8.43 -2.36 12.20
C MET A 88 8.58 -1.87 13.66
N ASN A 89 9.38 -0.83 13.88
CA ASN A 89 9.57 -0.22 15.20
C ASN A 89 8.29 0.47 15.72
N ALA A 90 7.48 1.07 14.85
CA ALA A 90 6.21 1.66 15.24
C ALA A 90 5.21 0.60 15.74
N VAL A 91 5.16 -0.55 15.06
CA VAL A 91 4.32 -1.69 15.49
C VAL A 91 4.82 -2.28 16.80
N ALA A 92 6.14 -2.46 16.97
CA ALA A 92 6.72 -3.04 18.18
C ALA A 92 6.48 -2.22 19.46
N LYS A 93 6.30 -0.90 19.33
CA LYS A 93 5.93 -0.01 20.46
C LYS A 93 4.47 -0.17 20.89
N SER A 94 3.65 -0.79 20.06
CA SER A 94 2.24 -1.05 20.31
C SER A 94 2.12 -2.45 20.91
N SER A 95 2.12 -2.57 22.24
CA SER A 95 1.88 -3.88 22.88
C SER A 95 0.51 -4.43 22.45
N PRO A 96 0.40 -5.72 22.08
CA PRO A 96 -0.91 -6.31 21.86
C PRO A 96 -1.73 -6.22 23.15
N PRO A 97 -3.05 -5.97 23.07
CA PRO A 97 -3.89 -5.92 24.25
C PRO A 97 -3.76 -7.24 25.01
N SER A 98 -3.43 -7.16 26.30
CA SER A 98 -3.40 -8.32 27.19
C SER A 98 -4.82 -8.89 27.25
N LEU A 99 -5.03 -10.09 26.72
CA LEU A 99 -6.31 -10.78 26.85
C LEU A 99 -6.52 -11.12 28.33
N PRO A 100 -7.63 -10.73 28.97
CA PRO A 100 -7.96 -11.21 30.30
C PRO A 100 -8.22 -12.72 30.23
N HIS A 101 -7.57 -13.46 31.13
CA HIS A 101 -7.78 -14.90 31.35
C HIS A 101 -9.15 -15.18 31.97
#